data_AF-A0A6N7IY89-F1
#
_entry.id   AF-A0A6N7IY89-F1
#
_cell.length_a   1.000
_cell.length_b   1.000
_cell.length_c   1.000
_cell.angle_alpha   90.00
_cell.angle_beta   90.00
_cell.angle_gamma   90.00
#
_symmetry.space_group_name_H-M   'P 1'
#
loop_
_entity.id
_entity.type
_entity.pdbx_description
1 polymer ?
#
loop_
_entity_poly.entity_id
_entity_poly.type
_entity_poly.pdbx_seq_one_letter_code
_entity_poly.pdbx_strand_id
1 'polypeptide(L)'
;MKLSSAFESCAEPMIEFKVRMLNINRGNNGELLEKCKPLRDYSNFVYYTRRANTEGKSIEESVDYALDALDDGWVKSYIRRNRSEVMDMVLTDYDEERTMRLLKDEYREEGREEEKTNMVINIMNLHDLTFDSAADFLGMQGSDREKCKKAVEARKHQNQKNKS
;
A
#
# COMPACT_ATOMS: atom_id res chain seq x y z
N MET A 1 -4.33 13.75 -13.07
CA MET A 1 -2.92 14.13 -13.32
C MET A 1 -2.73 14.30 -14.83
N LYS A 2 -1.87 15.22 -15.29
CA LYS A 2 -1.49 15.32 -16.70
C LYS A 2 -0.49 14.19 -17.02
N LEU A 3 -0.57 13.57 -18.18
CA LEU A 3 0.33 12.47 -18.51
C LEU A 3 1.76 12.98 -18.71
N SER A 4 1.91 14.19 -19.26
CA SER A 4 3.22 14.83 -19.43
C SER A 4 4.01 14.99 -18.14
N SER A 5 3.35 15.16 -16.99
CA SER A 5 4.05 15.27 -15.70
C SER A 5 4.65 13.95 -15.19
N ALA A 6 4.33 12.82 -15.82
CA ALA A 6 4.86 11.50 -15.46
C ALA A 6 6.15 11.13 -16.21
N PHE A 7 6.54 11.91 -17.22
CA PHE A 7 7.71 11.65 -18.06
C PHE A 7 8.62 12.88 -18.09
N GLU A 8 9.93 12.67 -18.22
CA GLU A 8 10.85 13.77 -18.52
C GLU A 8 10.62 14.21 -19.96
N SER A 9 10.08 15.42 -20.15
CA SER A 9 9.82 15.99 -21.47
C SER A 9 10.90 16.99 -21.87
N CYS A 10 11.54 16.79 -23.02
CA CYS A 10 12.44 17.79 -23.62
C CYS A 10 11.73 18.76 -24.58
N ALA A 11 10.41 18.60 -24.83
CA ALA A 11 9.62 19.44 -25.73
C ALA A 11 8.14 19.50 -25.32
N GLU A 12 7.39 20.49 -25.86
CA GLU A 12 5.95 20.59 -25.63
C GLU A 12 5.18 19.43 -26.27
N PRO A 13 4.26 18.77 -25.55
CA PRO A 13 3.51 17.64 -26.06
C PRO A 13 2.44 18.07 -27.07
N MET A 14 2.34 17.35 -28.19
CA MET A 14 1.30 17.58 -29.21
C MET A 14 -0.11 17.16 -28.74
N ILE A 15 -0.20 16.20 -27.81
CA ILE A 15 -1.47 15.69 -27.24
C ILE A 15 -1.29 15.53 -25.72
N GLU A 16 -2.27 15.99 -24.94
CA GLU A 16 -2.26 15.90 -23.48
C GLU A 16 -3.43 15.06 -22.97
N PHE A 17 -3.12 14.05 -22.16
CA PHE A 17 -4.12 13.17 -21.53
C PHE A 17 -4.23 13.46 -20.04
N LYS A 18 -5.47 13.45 -19.53
CA LYS A 18 -5.72 13.41 -18.09
C LYS A 18 -5.91 11.97 -17.66
N VAL A 19 -5.02 11.48 -16.80
CA VAL A 19 -5.07 10.12 -16.27
C VAL A 19 -5.32 10.12 -14.76
N ARG A 20 -5.89 9.01 -14.28
CA ARG A 20 -5.99 8.68 -12.86
C ARG A 20 -4.91 7.66 -12.52
N MET A 21 -3.97 8.04 -11.66
CA MET A 21 -2.98 7.11 -11.11
C MET A 21 -3.58 6.42 -9.88
N LEU A 22 -3.40 5.11 -9.80
CA LEU A 22 -3.84 4.29 -8.68
C LEU A 22 -2.62 3.65 -8.03
N ASN A 23 -2.48 3.79 -6.71
CA ASN A 23 -1.45 3.11 -5.95
C ASN A 23 -1.84 1.66 -5.70
N ILE A 24 -1.09 0.72 -6.27
CA ILE A 24 -1.32 -0.73 -6.12
C ILE A 24 -0.45 -1.35 -5.03
N ASN A 25 0.32 -0.56 -4.27
CA ASN A 25 1.06 -1.05 -3.11
C ASN A 25 0.09 -1.64 -2.09
N ARG A 26 0.54 -2.66 -1.35
CA ARG A 26 -0.28 -3.35 -0.35
C ARG A 26 -0.81 -2.32 0.66
N GLY A 27 -2.10 -2.43 1.01
CA GLY A 27 -2.77 -1.46 1.89
C GLY A 27 -3.42 -0.28 1.15
N ASN A 28 -3.09 -0.07 -0.12
CA ASN A 28 -3.70 0.95 -0.97
C ASN A 28 -4.68 0.34 -1.98
N ASN A 29 -5.70 1.11 -2.40
CA ASN A 29 -6.73 0.70 -3.36
C ASN A 29 -7.29 -0.73 -3.11
N GLY A 30 -7.62 -1.04 -1.85
CA GLY A 30 -8.01 -2.39 -1.42
C GLY A 30 -9.15 -3.01 -2.24
N GLU A 31 -10.16 -2.22 -2.61
CA GLU A 31 -11.27 -2.70 -3.45
C GLU A 31 -10.80 -3.21 -4.84
N LEU A 32 -9.79 -2.57 -5.43
CA LEU A 32 -9.20 -3.01 -6.69
C LEU A 32 -8.44 -4.34 -6.51
N LEU A 33 -7.65 -4.44 -5.43
CA LEU A 33 -6.88 -5.65 -5.11
C LEU A 33 -7.79 -6.82 -4.70
N GLU A 34 -8.94 -6.56 -4.08
CA GLU A 34 -9.93 -7.59 -3.76
C GLU A 34 -10.54 -8.18 -5.04
N LYS A 35 -10.93 -7.31 -5.99
CA LYS A 35 -11.53 -7.71 -7.27
C LYS A 35 -10.55 -8.38 -8.23
N CYS A 36 -9.24 -8.07 -8.13
CA CYS A 36 -8.22 -8.60 -9.02
C CYS A 36 -7.16 -9.41 -8.26
N LYS A 37 -7.37 -10.73 -8.14
CA LYS A 37 -6.42 -11.62 -7.46
C LYS A 37 -4.99 -11.55 -8.02
N PRO A 38 -4.74 -11.57 -9.36
CA PRO A 38 -3.38 -11.46 -9.87
C PRO A 38 -2.68 -10.16 -9.45
N LEU A 39 -3.40 -9.04 -9.48
CA LEU A 39 -2.82 -7.76 -9.08
C LEU A 39 -2.51 -7.71 -7.57
N ARG A 40 -3.36 -8.31 -6.74
CA ARG A 40 -3.13 -8.48 -5.30
C ARG A 40 -1.95 -9.38 -5.00
N ASP A 41 -1.85 -10.52 -5.67
CA ASP A 41 -0.75 -11.46 -5.49
C ASP A 41 0.57 -10.79 -5.90
N TYR A 42 0.60 -10.03 -7.00
CA TYR A 42 1.76 -9.24 -7.39
C TYR A 42 2.11 -8.13 -6.37
N SER A 43 1.12 -7.39 -5.87
CA SER A 43 1.34 -6.38 -4.83
C SER A 43 1.93 -6.97 -3.55
N ASN A 44 1.42 -8.14 -3.14
CA ASN A 44 1.96 -8.89 -2.02
C ASN A 44 3.40 -9.39 -2.26
N PHE A 45 3.71 -9.86 -3.48
CA PHE A 45 5.05 -10.25 -3.87
C PHE A 45 6.05 -9.12 -3.61
N VAL A 46 5.77 -7.94 -4.20
CA VAL A 46 6.63 -6.76 -4.07
C VAL A 46 6.80 -6.34 -2.61
N TYR A 47 5.71 -6.37 -1.84
CA TYR A 47 5.74 -6.04 -0.41
C TYR A 47 6.67 -6.98 0.37
N TYR A 48 6.53 -8.31 0.19
CA TYR A 48 7.35 -9.28 0.91
C TYR A 48 8.82 -9.24 0.49
N THR A 49 9.11 -9.04 -0.80
CA THR A 49 10.48 -8.90 -1.30
C THR A 49 11.16 -7.67 -0.69
N ARG A 50 10.52 -6.50 -0.73
CA ARG A 50 11.09 -5.27 -0.15
C ARG A 50 11.31 -5.39 1.36
N ARG A 51 10.33 -5.96 2.06
CA ARG A 51 10.43 -6.17 3.51
C ARG A 51 11.60 -7.09 3.86
N ALA A 52 11.71 -8.24 3.20
CA ALA A 52 12.81 -9.17 3.43
C ALA A 52 14.17 -8.55 3.13
N ASN A 53 14.27 -7.75 2.07
CA ASN A 53 15.51 -7.05 1.73
C ASN A 53 15.88 -5.99 2.78
N THR A 54 14.90 -5.22 3.27
CA THR A 54 15.10 -4.24 4.36
C THR A 54 15.52 -4.92 5.67
N GLU A 55 15.09 -6.16 5.89
CA GLU A 55 15.53 -7.02 7.01
C GLU A 55 16.94 -7.61 6.81
N GLY A 56 17.66 -7.24 5.74
CA GLY A 56 19.05 -7.61 5.47
C GLY A 56 19.25 -8.87 4.64
N LYS A 57 18.18 -9.42 4.03
CA LYS A 57 18.29 -10.57 3.13
C LYS A 57 18.83 -10.18 1.77
N SER A 58 19.54 -11.10 1.10
CA SER A 58 19.91 -10.90 -0.30
C SER A 58 18.65 -10.76 -1.18
N ILE A 59 18.80 -10.24 -2.39
CA ILE A 59 17.67 -10.12 -3.33
C ILE A 59 17.11 -11.51 -3.65
N GLU A 60 17.98 -12.51 -3.83
CA GLU A 60 17.57 -13.90 -4.06
C GLU A 60 16.76 -14.46 -2.89
N GLU A 61 17.27 -14.32 -1.67
CA GLU A 61 16.60 -14.77 -0.45
C GLU A 61 15.27 -14.04 -0.25
N SER A 62 15.20 -12.76 -0.62
CA SER A 62 14.00 -11.94 -0.52
C SER A 62 12.91 -12.36 -1.51
N VAL A 63 13.30 -12.74 -2.73
CA VAL A 63 12.39 -13.27 -3.75
C VAL A 63 11.87 -14.65 -3.35
N ASP A 64 12.74 -15.54 -2.88
CA ASP A 64 12.34 -16.88 -2.44
C ASP A 64 11.41 -16.80 -1.21
N TYR A 65 11.73 -15.94 -0.24
CA TYR A 65 10.84 -15.65 0.90
C TYR A 65 9.47 -15.13 0.45
N ALA A 66 9.44 -14.20 -0.51
CA ALA A 66 8.20 -13.66 -1.04
C ALA A 66 7.36 -14.73 -1.76
N LEU A 67 7.99 -15.62 -2.53
CA LEU A 67 7.32 -16.73 -3.18
C LEU A 67 6.70 -17.71 -2.18
N ASP A 68 7.37 -17.97 -1.06
CA ASP A 68 6.87 -18.86 -0.01
C ASP A 68 5.72 -18.21 0.79
N ALA A 69 5.77 -16.89 0.99
CA ALA A 69 4.72 -16.12 1.65
C ALA A 69 3.46 -15.87 0.79
N LEU A 70 3.51 -16.14 -0.52
CA LEU A 70 2.39 -15.99 -1.44
C LEU A 70 1.48 -17.22 -1.43
N ASP A 71 0.17 -16.94 -1.49
CA ASP A 71 -0.84 -17.94 -1.79
C ASP A 71 -0.59 -18.60 -3.15
N ASP A 72 -1.00 -19.86 -3.29
CA ASP A 72 -0.95 -20.53 -4.57
C ASP A 72 -1.86 -19.83 -5.59
N GLY A 73 -1.32 -19.65 -6.79
CA GLY A 73 -1.96 -18.87 -7.84
C GLY A 73 -1.06 -18.65 -9.03
N TRP A 74 -1.64 -18.11 -10.10
CA TRP A 74 -0.94 -17.92 -11.37
C TRP A 74 0.32 -17.04 -11.24
N VAL A 75 0.29 -15.98 -10.42
CA VAL A 75 1.45 -15.08 -10.23
C VAL A 75 2.63 -15.83 -9.62
N LYS A 76 2.40 -16.61 -8.55
CA LYS A 76 3.43 -17.44 -7.93
C LYS A 76 4.00 -18.46 -8.92
N SER A 77 3.13 -19.13 -9.69
CA SER A 77 3.57 -20.09 -10.72
C SER A 77 4.35 -19.43 -11.84
N TYR A 78 3.94 -18.23 -12.27
CA TYR A 78 4.60 -17.46 -13.31
C TYR A 78 6.00 -17.01 -12.87
N ILE A 79 6.12 -16.42 -11.69
CA ILE A 79 7.40 -15.96 -11.13
C ILE A 79 8.34 -17.16 -10.90
N ARG A 80 7.84 -18.29 -10.37
CA ARG A 80 8.66 -19.50 -10.22
C ARG A 80 9.19 -20.02 -11.56
N ARG A 81 8.36 -20.01 -12.61
CA ARG A 81 8.77 -20.48 -13.94
C ARG A 81 9.81 -19.56 -14.58
N ASN A 82 9.65 -18.25 -14.39
CA ASN A 82 10.50 -17.22 -14.99
C ASN A 82 11.51 -16.64 -13.97
N ARG A 83 11.93 -17.44 -12.98
CA ARG A 83 12.72 -16.96 -11.83
C ARG A 83 13.97 -16.19 -12.26
N SER A 84 14.68 -16.68 -13.27
CA SER A 84 15.91 -16.02 -13.76
C SER A 84 15.65 -14.62 -14.31
N GLU A 85 14.57 -14.45 -15.07
CA GLU A 85 14.20 -13.14 -15.66
C GLU A 85 13.68 -12.18 -14.60
N VAL A 86 12.86 -12.66 -13.67
CA VAL A 86 12.39 -11.85 -12.54
C VAL A 86 13.56 -11.41 -11.65
N MET A 87 14.55 -12.29 -11.45
CA MET A 87 15.75 -11.95 -10.68
C MET A 87 16.56 -10.85 -11.37
N ASP A 88 16.78 -10.99 -12.68
CA ASP A 88 17.55 -10.03 -13.47
C ASP A 88 16.87 -8.66 -13.50
N MET A 89 15.56 -8.62 -13.72
CA MET A 89 14.76 -7.40 -13.66
C MET A 89 14.82 -6.74 -12.26
N VAL A 90 14.66 -7.53 -11.19
CA VAL A 90 14.72 -6.98 -9.82
C VAL A 90 16.13 -6.45 -9.54
N LEU A 91 17.19 -7.15 -9.93
CA LEU A 91 18.57 -6.69 -9.71
C LEU A 91 18.93 -5.43 -10.50
N THR A 92 18.40 -5.29 -11.72
CA THR A 92 18.70 -4.16 -12.61
C THR A 92 17.90 -2.91 -12.28
N ASP A 93 16.63 -3.04 -11.89
CA ASP A 93 15.74 -1.91 -11.61
C ASP A 93 15.70 -1.51 -10.11
N TYR A 94 16.30 -2.30 -9.21
CA TYR A 94 16.28 -2.01 -7.77
C TYR A 94 17.28 -0.91 -7.39
N ASP A 95 16.79 0.32 -7.35
CA ASP A 95 17.43 1.44 -6.68
C ASP A 95 17.03 1.44 -5.19
N GLU A 96 17.93 0.96 -4.34
CA GLU A 96 17.75 0.88 -2.90
C GLU A 96 17.50 2.26 -2.28
N GLU A 97 18.24 3.30 -2.68
CA GLU A 97 18.07 4.64 -2.12
C GLU A 97 16.73 5.26 -2.48
N ARG A 98 16.27 5.07 -3.72
CA ARG A 98 14.96 5.54 -4.16
C ARG A 98 13.84 4.77 -3.48
N THR A 99 13.99 3.45 -3.36
CA THR A 99 13.01 2.59 -2.69
C THR A 99 12.90 2.95 -1.21
N MET A 100 14.02 3.16 -0.53
CA MET A 100 14.05 3.55 0.89
C MET A 100 13.45 4.94 1.13
N ARG A 101 13.68 5.90 0.22
CA ARG A 101 13.03 7.22 0.28
C ARG A 101 11.51 7.12 0.16
N LEU A 102 11.02 6.39 -0.85
CA LEU A 102 9.59 6.19 -1.06
C LEU A 102 8.93 5.48 0.13
N LEU A 103 9.54 4.41 0.63
CA LEU A 103 9.06 3.69 1.80
C LEU A 103 9.01 4.59 3.04
N LYS A 104 10.05 5.40 3.27
CA LYS A 104 10.09 6.32 4.42
C LYS A 104 8.95 7.35 4.37
N ASP A 105 8.64 7.88 3.20
CA ASP A 105 7.55 8.84 3.04
C ASP A 105 6.18 8.14 3.18
N GLU A 106 6.01 6.94 2.63
CA GLU A 106 4.81 6.12 2.82
C GLU A 106 4.58 5.79 4.31
N TYR A 107 5.59 5.29 5.02
CA TYR A 107 5.48 4.97 6.45
C TYR A 107 5.19 6.19 7.32
N ARG A 108 5.72 7.37 6.95
CA ARG A 108 5.40 8.62 7.66
C ARG A 108 3.94 9.02 7.45
N GLU A 109 3.44 8.87 6.24
CA GLU A 109 2.05 9.17 5.91
C GLU A 109 1.11 8.19 6.64
N GLU A 110 1.40 6.89 6.60
CA GLU A 110 0.65 5.86 7.32
C GLU A 110 0.64 6.12 8.83
N GLY A 111 1.81 6.43 9.43
CA GLY A 111 1.90 6.72 10.86
C GLY A 111 1.03 7.92 11.30
N ARG A 112 0.95 8.96 10.46
CA ARG A 112 0.07 10.13 10.71
C ARG A 112 -1.40 9.76 10.62
N GLU A 113 -1.78 8.94 9.64
CA GLU A 113 -3.17 8.47 9.49
C GLU A 113 -3.59 7.53 10.63
N GLU A 114 -2.69 6.68 11.10
CA GLU A 114 -2.90 5.84 12.27
C GLU A 114 -3.06 6.67 13.55
N GLU A 115 -2.23 7.69 13.74
CA GLU A 115 -2.31 8.61 14.88
C GLU A 115 -3.66 9.34 14.90
N LYS A 116 -4.10 9.90 13.77
CA LYS A 116 -5.44 10.51 13.62
C LYS A 116 -6.54 9.51 13.96
N THR A 117 -6.45 8.30 13.43
CA THR A 117 -7.44 7.22 13.70
C THR A 117 -7.48 6.88 15.20
N ASN A 118 -6.32 6.79 15.86
CA ASN A 118 -6.21 6.54 17.29
C ASN A 118 -6.81 7.68 18.12
N MET A 119 -6.57 8.95 17.73
CA MET A 119 -7.18 10.10 18.38
C MET A 119 -8.71 10.08 18.27
N VAL A 120 -9.25 9.79 17.08
CA VAL A 120 -10.71 9.65 16.87
C VAL A 120 -11.28 8.57 17.80
N ILE A 121 -10.66 7.39 17.84
CA ILE A 121 -11.10 6.28 18.71
C ILE A 121 -11.04 6.67 20.18
N ASN A 122 -9.97 7.34 20.61
CA ASN A 122 -9.82 7.79 22.00
C ASN A 122 -10.89 8.81 22.39
N ILE A 123 -11.19 9.78 21.52
CA ILE A 123 -12.24 10.78 21.77
C ILE A 123 -13.62 10.11 21.82
N MET A 124 -13.89 9.19 20.88
CA MET A 124 -15.13 8.41 20.89
C MET A 124 -15.31 7.66 22.21
N ASN A 125 -14.25 7.02 22.74
CA ASN A 125 -14.32 6.25 23.98
C ASN A 125 -14.36 7.12 25.24
N LEU A 126 -13.61 8.23 25.28
CA LEU A 126 -13.53 9.12 26.45
C LEU A 126 -14.78 9.95 26.66
N HIS A 127 -15.42 10.37 25.56
CA HIS A 127 -16.57 11.27 25.59
C HIS A 127 -17.88 10.60 25.15
N ASP A 128 -17.86 9.29 24.90
CA ASP A 128 -18.99 8.50 24.39
C ASP A 128 -19.64 9.13 23.16
N LEU A 129 -18.78 9.64 22.26
CA LEU A 129 -19.17 10.38 21.07
C LEU A 129 -19.29 9.47 19.86
N THR A 130 -20.16 9.87 18.93
CA THR A 130 -20.21 9.25 17.60
C THR A 130 -18.94 9.59 16.80
N PHE A 131 -18.62 8.75 15.81
CA PHE A 131 -17.49 9.00 14.91
C PHE A 131 -17.59 10.39 14.27
N ASP A 132 -18.79 10.81 13.86
CA ASP A 132 -18.99 12.09 13.19
C ASP A 132 -18.68 13.26 14.12
N SER A 133 -19.14 13.23 15.37
CA SER A 133 -18.84 14.26 16.37
C SER A 133 -17.35 14.31 16.73
N ALA A 134 -16.68 13.16 16.83
CA ALA A 134 -15.24 13.10 17.10
C ALA A 134 -14.41 13.59 15.90
N ALA A 135 -14.83 13.27 14.68
CA ALA A 135 -14.19 13.74 13.45
C ALA A 135 -14.38 15.26 13.26
N ASP A 136 -15.57 15.79 13.57
CA ASP A 136 -15.84 17.23 13.56
C ASP A 136 -15.00 17.99 14.59
N PHE A 137 -14.84 17.43 15.80
CA PHE A 137 -13.99 17.99 16.85
C PHE A 137 -12.53 18.11 16.40
N LEU A 138 -12.03 17.13 15.65
CA LEU A 138 -10.68 17.14 15.06
C LEU A 138 -10.60 17.94 13.74
N GLY A 139 -11.69 18.55 13.29
CA GLY A 139 -11.73 19.32 12.04
C GLY A 139 -11.49 18.47 10.79
N MET A 140 -11.76 17.15 10.83
CA MET A 140 -11.53 16.25 9.70
C MET A 140 -12.54 16.47 8.57
N GLN A 141 -12.04 16.67 7.35
CA GLN A 141 -12.85 16.95 6.16
C GLN A 141 -12.45 16.05 4.97
N GLY A 142 -13.37 15.89 4.03
CA GLY A 142 -13.11 15.26 2.73
C GLY A 142 -12.65 13.80 2.80
N SER A 143 -11.60 13.47 2.02
CA SER A 143 -11.09 12.09 1.87
C SER A 143 -10.54 11.49 3.17
N ASP A 144 -10.01 12.33 4.06
CA ASP A 144 -9.35 11.87 5.29
C ASP A 144 -10.40 11.34 6.28
N ARG A 145 -11.58 11.96 6.32
CA ARG A 145 -12.72 11.50 7.12
C ARG A 145 -13.20 10.12 6.66
N GLU A 146 -13.29 9.90 5.35
CA GLU A 146 -13.74 8.61 4.80
C GLU A 146 -12.72 7.49 5.04
N LYS A 147 -11.43 7.78 4.88
CA LYS A 147 -10.34 6.84 5.21
C LYS A 147 -10.35 6.47 6.70
N CYS A 148 -10.41 7.46 7.60
CA CYS A 148 -10.51 7.22 9.04
C CYS A 148 -11.75 6.40 9.39
N LYS A 149 -12.91 6.68 8.78
CA LYS A 149 -14.15 5.93 9.04
C LYS A 149 -13.98 4.44 8.72
N LYS A 150 -13.43 4.13 7.54
CA LYS A 150 -13.13 2.75 7.14
C LYS A 150 -12.11 2.08 8.07
N ALA A 151 -11.07 2.81 8.49
CA ALA A 151 -10.06 2.29 9.42
C ALA A 151 -10.64 1.97 10.82
N VAL A 152 -11.51 2.85 11.35
CA VAL A 152 -12.21 2.62 12.62
C VAL A 152 -13.14 1.41 12.53
N GLU A 153 -13.92 1.28 11.45
CA GLU A 153 -14.81 0.14 11.21
C GLU A 153 -14.05 -1.19 11.10
N ALA A 154 -12.93 -1.21 10.36
CA ALA A 154 -12.07 -2.38 10.23
C ALA A 154 -11.52 -2.87 11.58
N ARG A 155 -11.09 -1.96 12.46
CA ARG A 155 -10.62 -2.28 13.82
C ARG A 155 -11.72 -2.84 14.73
N LYS A 156 -12.96 -2.32 14.61
CA LYS A 156 -14.12 -2.87 15.34
C LYS A 156 -14.41 -4.32 14.94
N HIS A 157 -14.32 -4.64 13.65
CA HIS A 157 -14.53 -6.00 13.15
C HIS A 157 -13.43 -6.98 13.58
N GLN A 158 -12.16 -6.55 13.66
CA GLN A 158 -11.07 -7.38 14.18
C GLN A 158 -11.24 -7.69 15.68
N ASN A 159 -11.65 -6.71 16.48
CA ASN A 159 -11.89 -6.90 17.92
C ASN A 159 -13.11 -7.80 18.23
N GLN A 160 -14.11 -7.86 17.34
CA GLN A 160 -15.22 -8.80 17.46
C GLN A 160 -14.83 -10.23 17.10
N LYS A 161 -13.97 -10.43 16.08
CA LYS A 161 -13.48 -11.75 15.70
C LYS A 161 -12.55 -12.38 16.73
N ASN A 162 -11.74 -11.59 17.43
CA ASN A 162 -10.84 -12.08 18.49
C ASN A 162 -11.54 -12.41 19.82
N LYS A 163 -12.87 -12.17 19.92
CA LYS A 163 -13.68 -12.50 21.11
C LYS A 163 -14.63 -13.70 20.89
N SER A 164 -14.61 -14.31 19.71
CA SER A 164 -15.31 -15.56 19.38
C SER A 164 -14.33 -16.73 19.28
#